data_AF-A0A850NP00-F1
#
_entry.id   AF-A0A850NP00-F1
#
_cell.length_a   1.000
_cell.length_b   1.000
_cell.length_c   1.000
_cell.angle_alpha   90.00
_cell.angle_beta   90.00
_cell.angle_gamma   90.00
#
_symmetry.space_group_name_H-M   'P 1'
#
loop_
_entity.id
_entity.type
_entity.pdbx_description
1 polymer ?
#
loop_
_entity_poly.entity_id
_entity_poly.type
_entity_poly.pdbx_seq_one_letter_code
_entity_poly.pdbx_strand_id
1 'polypeptide(L)'
;MNPIRKILMPLAGAPTAEAALGTALLVGTRFEAHLEVVHVRADNREVAPLAGEGLSGAMVEEMMTAAETEARSRSAAVRALFDRFTTQHKVPVVAPRGTMDEA
;
A
#
# COMPACT_ATOMS: atom_id res chain seq x y z
N MET A 1 -25.21 -10.58 15.37
CA MET A 1 -23.95 -11.20 14.88
C MET A 1 -23.41 -10.29 13.78
N ASN A 2 -22.19 -9.76 13.88
CA ASN A 2 -21.61 -8.94 12.80
C ASN A 2 -20.97 -9.88 11.76
N PRO A 3 -21.48 -9.92 10.51
CA PRO A 3 -21.05 -10.90 9.51
C PRO A 3 -19.64 -10.64 8.97
N ILE A 4 -19.15 -9.40 9.07
CA ILE A 4 -17.84 -8.98 8.57
C ILE A 4 -17.00 -8.54 9.77
N ARG A 5 -15.88 -9.22 10.00
CA ARG A 5 -14.96 -8.94 11.13
C ARG A 5 -13.65 -8.29 10.71
N LYS A 6 -13.25 -8.48 9.44
CA LYS A 6 -12.04 -7.94 8.84
C LYS A 6 -12.32 -7.49 7.41
N ILE A 7 -11.73 -6.38 7.00
CA ILE A 7 -11.82 -5.84 5.64
C ILE A 7 -10.39 -5.63 5.16
N LEU A 8 -9.99 -6.37 4.13
CA LEU A 8 -8.73 -6.15 3.43
C LEU A 8 -8.89 -4.96 2.49
N MET A 9 -7.98 -4.00 2.59
CA MET A 9 -7.99 -2.77 1.81
C MET A 9 -6.63 -2.56 1.13
N PRO A 10 -6.51 -2.92 -0.15
CA PRO A 10 -5.35 -2.57 -0.96
C PRO A 10 -5.29 -1.06 -1.22
N LEU A 11 -4.14 -0.45 -0.99
CA LEU A 11 -3.83 0.92 -1.38
C LEU A 11 -2.95 0.92 -2.62
N ALA A 12 -3.51 1.32 -3.77
CA ALA A 12 -2.78 1.40 -5.03
C ALA A 12 -1.84 2.61 -5.11
N GLY A 13 -2.17 3.72 -4.43
CA GLY A 13 -1.35 4.94 -4.46
C GLY A 13 -1.99 6.11 -3.71
N ALA A 14 -1.22 7.16 -3.46
CA ALA A 14 -1.64 8.30 -2.64
C ALA A 14 -2.85 9.10 -3.20
N PRO A 15 -2.99 9.36 -4.53
CA PRO A 15 -4.08 10.20 -5.04
C PRO A 15 -5.49 9.71 -4.71
N THR A 16 -5.68 8.39 -4.63
CA THR A 16 -6.97 7.77 -4.32
C THR A 16 -7.07 7.25 -2.89
N ALA A 17 -5.95 7.22 -2.16
CA ALA A 17 -5.88 6.62 -0.83
C ALA A 17 -6.80 7.30 0.18
N GLU A 18 -6.93 8.62 0.14
CA GLU A 18 -7.73 9.36 1.12
C GLU A 18 -9.24 9.04 0.99
N ALA A 19 -9.77 9.06 -0.23
CA ALA A 19 -11.15 8.69 -0.50
C ALA A 19 -11.43 7.20 -0.17
N ALA A 20 -10.47 6.32 -0.49
CA ALA A 20 -10.58 4.90 -0.18
C ALA A 20 -10.56 4.65 1.34
N LEU A 21 -9.67 5.32 2.08
CA LEU A 21 -9.58 5.23 3.55
C LEU A 21 -10.84 5.79 4.21
N GLY A 22 -11.38 6.89 3.70
CA GLY A 22 -12.66 7.45 4.17
C GLY A 22 -13.80 6.45 4.01
N THR A 23 -13.91 5.81 2.84
CA THR A 23 -14.93 4.79 2.59
C THR A 23 -14.73 3.56 3.47
N ALA A 24 -13.51 3.07 3.60
CA ALA A 24 -13.19 1.93 4.46
C ALA A 24 -13.49 2.21 5.92
N LEU A 25 -13.22 3.43 6.41
CA LEU A 25 -13.57 3.84 7.77
C LEU A 25 -15.08 3.82 8.02
N LEU A 26 -15.88 4.33 7.07
CA LEU A 26 -17.34 4.28 7.16
C LEU A 26 -17.86 2.84 7.25
N VAL A 27 -17.39 1.96 6.36
CA VAL A 27 -17.78 0.55 6.33
C VAL A 27 -17.28 -0.20 7.56
N GLY A 28 -16.02 -0.01 7.94
CA GLY A 28 -15.40 -0.62 9.12
C GLY A 28 -16.11 -0.24 10.41
N THR A 29 -16.51 1.02 10.56
CA THR A 29 -17.31 1.49 11.70
C THR A 29 -18.68 0.84 11.71
N ARG A 30 -19.36 0.77 10.56
CA ARG A 30 -20.71 0.16 10.44
C ARG A 30 -20.74 -1.31 10.85
N PHE A 31 -19.66 -2.06 10.60
CA PHE A 31 -19.55 -3.48 10.90
C PHE A 31 -18.70 -3.78 12.15
N GLU A 32 -18.21 -2.77 12.85
CA GLU A 32 -17.23 -2.92 13.94
C GLU A 32 -16.06 -3.85 13.52
N ALA A 33 -15.62 -3.68 12.27
CA ALA A 33 -14.64 -4.55 11.62
C ALA A 33 -13.25 -3.94 11.68
N HIS A 34 -12.23 -4.80 11.73
CA HIS A 34 -10.84 -4.39 11.60
C HIS A 34 -10.50 -4.09 10.13
N LEU A 35 -9.84 -2.96 9.87
CA LEU A 35 -9.31 -2.63 8.55
C LEU A 35 -7.86 -3.11 8.46
N GLU A 36 -7.60 -3.99 7.49
CA GLU A 36 -6.27 -4.48 7.16
C GLU A 36 -5.80 -3.78 5.89
N VAL A 37 -4.93 -2.79 6.03
CA VAL A 37 -4.50 -1.92 4.94
C VAL A 37 -3.15 -2.39 4.40
N VAL A 38 -3.07 -2.65 3.09
CA VAL A 38 -1.86 -3.16 2.43
C VAL A 38 -1.50 -2.28 1.25
N HIS A 39 -0.26 -1.80 1.21
CA HIS A 39 0.32 -1.16 0.02
C HIS A 39 1.40 -2.07 -0.56
N VAL A 40 1.28 -2.40 -1.85
CA VAL A 40 2.28 -3.18 -2.58
C VAL A 40 3.09 -2.24 -3.43
N ARG A 41 4.43 -2.29 -3.28
CA ARG A 41 5.36 -1.54 -4.13
C ARG A 41 5.49 -2.25 -5.48
N ALA A 42 5.57 -1.48 -6.55
CA ALA A 42 5.89 -2.01 -7.87
C ALA A 42 7.24 -2.75 -7.84
N ASP A 43 7.36 -3.86 -8.58
CA ASP A 43 8.61 -4.60 -8.71
C ASP A 43 9.50 -3.94 -9.77
N ASN A 44 10.63 -3.39 -9.32
CA ASN A 44 11.58 -2.71 -10.19
C ASN A 44 12.21 -3.64 -11.23
N ARG A 45 12.06 -4.97 -11.10
CA ARG A 45 12.54 -5.94 -12.08
C ARG A 45 11.73 -5.92 -13.38
N GLU A 46 10.59 -5.25 -13.40
CA GLU A 46 9.76 -5.06 -14.61
C GLU A 46 10.49 -4.28 -15.72
N VAL A 47 11.56 -3.54 -15.42
CA VAL A 47 12.38 -2.86 -16.43
C VAL A 47 13.54 -3.72 -16.97
N ALA A 48 13.80 -4.91 -16.40
CA ALA A 48 14.85 -5.81 -16.90
C ALA A 48 14.68 -6.25 -18.37
N PRO A 49 13.45 -6.48 -18.90
CA PRO A 49 13.25 -6.81 -20.31
C PRO A 49 13.69 -5.70 -21.29
N LEU A 50 13.76 -4.44 -20.85
CA LEU A 50 14.13 -3.29 -21.70
C LEU A 50 15.58 -3.37 -22.21
N ALA A 51 16.45 -4.17 -21.58
CA ALA A 51 17.79 -4.45 -22.08
C ALA A 51 17.79 -5.18 -23.44
N GLY A 52 16.71 -5.88 -23.77
CA GLY A 52 16.55 -6.58 -25.06
C GLY A 52 16.05 -5.69 -26.21
N GLU A 53 15.63 -4.45 -25.93
CA GLU A 53 14.95 -3.58 -26.90
C GLU A 53 15.88 -2.55 -27.58
N GLY A 54 17.20 -2.75 -27.49
CA GLY A 54 18.21 -1.87 -28.11
C GLY A 54 18.64 -0.68 -27.25
N LEU A 55 18.23 -0.63 -25.98
CA LEU A 55 18.76 0.29 -24.97
C LEU A 55 20.17 -0.13 -24.54
N SER A 56 21.07 0.84 -24.36
CA SER A 56 22.40 0.54 -23.81
C SER A 56 22.28 0.09 -22.34
N GLY A 57 23.17 -0.79 -21.88
CA GLY A 57 23.14 -1.28 -20.49
C GLY A 57 23.16 -0.16 -19.45
N ALA A 58 23.87 0.95 -19.72
CA ALA A 58 23.88 2.12 -18.84
C ALA A 58 22.51 2.83 -18.74
N MET A 59 21.75 2.88 -19.83
CA MET A 59 20.39 3.44 -19.82
C MET A 59 19.41 2.55 -19.06
N VAL A 60 19.57 1.23 -19.15
CA VAL A 60 18.75 0.28 -18.38
C VAL A 60 19.00 0.44 -16.88
N GLU A 61 20.26 0.55 -16.46
CA GLU A 61 20.63 0.79 -15.05
C GLU A 61 20.09 2.13 -14.54
N GLU A 62 20.14 3.19 -15.35
CA GLU A 62 19.55 4.49 -15.02
C GLU A 62 18.03 4.40 -14.85
N MET A 63 17.35 3.71 -15.77
CA MET A 63 15.91 3.47 -15.67
C MET A 63 15.53 2.62 -14.45
N MET A 64 16.31 1.58 -14.12
CA MET A 64 16.13 0.79 -12.90
C MET A 64 16.23 1.66 -11.64
N THR A 65 17.26 2.50 -11.58
CA THR A 65 17.49 3.41 -10.45
C THR A 65 16.36 4.43 -10.32
N ALA A 66 15.89 4.98 -11.44
CA ALA A 66 14.76 5.90 -11.49
C ALA A 66 13.46 5.22 -11.02
N ALA A 67 13.17 4.02 -11.52
CA ALA A 67 12.00 3.22 -11.14
C ALA A 67 12.01 2.88 -9.65
N GLU A 68 13.17 2.48 -9.10
CA GLU A 68 13.30 2.20 -7.67
C GLU A 68 13.04 3.46 -6.82
N THR A 69 13.62 4.59 -7.22
CA THR A 69 13.47 5.87 -6.53
C THR A 69 12.01 6.31 -6.53
N GLU A 70 11.33 6.19 -7.67
CA GLU A 70 9.92 6.52 -7.81
C GLU A 70 9.04 5.58 -6.96
N ALA A 71 9.29 4.27 -7.00
CA ALA A 71 8.57 3.29 -6.18
C ALA A 71 8.74 3.56 -4.68
N ARG A 72 9.94 3.97 -4.25
CA ARG A 72 10.22 4.36 -2.85
C ARG A 72 9.48 5.63 -2.47
N SER A 73 9.51 6.65 -3.33
CA SER A 73 8.81 7.92 -3.13
C SER A 73 7.30 7.72 -3.00
N ARG A 74 6.70 6.96 -3.92
CA ARG A 74 5.26 6.61 -3.87
C ARG A 74 4.89 5.87 -2.58
N SER A 75 5.70 4.88 -2.18
CA SER A 75 5.47 4.15 -0.93
C SER A 75 5.53 5.05 0.31
N ALA A 76 6.49 5.98 0.35
CA ALA A 76 6.61 6.94 1.44
C ALA A 76 5.41 7.90 1.48
N ALA A 77 4.94 8.38 0.33
CA ALA A 77 3.76 9.24 0.24
C ALA A 77 2.48 8.53 0.73
N VAL A 78 2.28 7.26 0.33
CA VAL A 78 1.16 6.45 0.81
C VAL A 78 1.24 6.25 2.33
N ARG A 79 2.43 5.95 2.86
CA ARG A 79 2.62 5.79 4.30
C ARG A 79 2.31 7.07 5.08
N ALA A 80 2.84 8.21 4.62
CA ALA A 80 2.58 9.50 5.25
C ALA A 80 1.09 9.88 5.22
N LEU A 81 0.38 9.54 4.15
CA LEU A 81 -1.07 9.73 4.05
C LEU A 81 -1.81 8.84 5.03
N PHE A 82 -1.45 7.56 5.12
CA PHE A 82 -2.03 6.63 6.10
C PHE A 82 -1.85 7.14 7.54
N ASP A 83 -0.62 7.51 7.92
CA ASP A 83 -0.31 7.99 9.27
C ASP A 83 -1.08 9.29 9.60
N ARG A 84 -1.20 10.21 8.63
CA ARG A 84 -2.02 11.43 8.76
C ARG A 84 -3.49 11.07 8.97
N PHE A 85 -4.03 10.21 8.13
CA PHE A 85 -5.45 9.82 8.16
C PHE A 85 -5.81 9.16 9.49
N THR A 86 -5.02 8.19 9.95
CA THR A 86 -5.29 7.48 11.23
C THR A 86 -5.22 8.42 12.42
N THR A 87 -4.28 9.38 12.39
CA THR A 87 -4.16 10.41 13.43
C THR A 87 -5.38 11.34 13.43
N GLN A 88 -5.76 11.87 12.27
CA GLN A 88 -6.89 12.79 12.11
C GLN A 88 -8.22 12.16 12.55
N HIS A 89 -8.45 10.90 12.17
CA HIS A 89 -9.68 10.16 12.47
C HIS A 89 -9.63 9.39 13.80
N LYS A 90 -8.52 9.49 14.55
CA LYS A 90 -8.29 8.78 15.82
C LYS A 90 -8.50 7.27 15.71
N VAL A 91 -8.08 6.70 14.58
CA VAL A 91 -8.17 5.26 14.32
C VAL A 91 -6.98 4.57 14.99
N PRO A 92 -7.20 3.63 15.93
CA PRO A 92 -6.12 2.91 16.56
C PRO A 92 -5.40 2.00 15.54
N VAL A 93 -4.10 2.24 15.34
CA VAL A 93 -3.23 1.32 14.59
C VAL A 93 -2.66 0.32 15.57
N VAL A 94 -2.98 -0.96 15.37
CA VAL A 94 -2.49 -2.07 16.17
C VAL A 94 -1.52 -2.90 15.34
N ALA A 95 -0.61 -3.61 16.02
CA ALA A 95 0.20 -4.61 15.34
C ALA A 95 -0.71 -5.62 14.60
N PRO A 96 -0.28 -6.13 13.43
CA PRO A 96 -1.01 -7.21 12.77
C PRO A 96 -1.22 -8.33 13.78
N ARG A 97 -2.47 -8.79 13.94
CA ARG A 97 -2.67 -10.03 14.68
C ARG A 97 -1.98 -11.12 13.86
N GLY A 98 -0.92 -11.70 14.41
CA GLY A 98 -0.20 -12.81 13.80
C GLY A 98 -1.20 -13.84 13.27
N THR A 99 -0.86 -14.43 12.12
CA THR A 99 -1.52 -15.65 11.67
C THR A 99 -1.54 -16.62 12.83
N MET A 100 -2.72 -17.15 13.13
CA MET A 100 -2.99 -18.15 14.16
C MET A 100 -1.78 -19.07 14.34
N ASP A 101 -1.22 -19.10 15.56
CA ASP A 101 -0.21 -20.10 15.93
C ASP A 101 -0.66 -21.47 15.41
N GLU A 102 0.28 -22.18 14.80
CA GLU A 102 0.13 -23.57 14.38
C GLU A 102 -0.58 -24.36 15.49
N ALA A 103 -1.78 -24.85 15.17
CA ALA A 103 -2.53 -25.81 15.96
C ALA A 103 -2.63 -27.12 15.17
#